data_AF-A0A7X8EW61-F1
#
_entry.id   AF-A0A7X8EW61-F1
#
_cell.length_a   1.000
_cell.length_b   1.000
_cell.length_c   1.000
_cell.angle_alpha   90.00
_cell.angle_beta   90.00
_cell.angle_gamma   90.00
#
_symmetry.space_group_name_H-M   'P 1'
#
loop_
_entity.id
_entity.type
_entity.pdbx_description
1 polymer ?
#
loop_
_entity_poly.entity_id
_entity_poly.type
_entity_poly.pdbx_seq_one_letter_code
_entity_poly.pdbx_strand_id
1 'polypeptide(L)'
;LVDESGVFVGGTISPGFEMALSVMHAHTAQLPQIGMQKPASVYGVNTAEAMRAGVYWAAVGLLETICRKYAEQLGRWPHVILTGGGAAMFKDDCEFVDSYVPDLAVRGIMIAYKKTLYEAEDIHRLAKKDGPSKLARKDKPAKS
;
A
#
# COMPACT_ATOMS: atom_id res chain seq x y z
N LEU A 1 7.12 -10.86 1.21
CA LEU A 1 7.91 -11.35 2.35
C LEU A 1 9.37 -11.00 2.10
N VAL A 2 10.01 -10.40 3.10
CA VAL A 2 11.43 -10.02 3.06
C VAL A 2 12.08 -10.62 4.30
N ASP A 3 13.25 -11.24 4.15
CA ASP A 3 13.99 -11.83 5.26
C ASP A 3 14.87 -10.79 6.00
N GLU A 4 15.59 -11.25 7.03
CA GLU A 4 16.44 -10.41 7.88
C GLU A 4 17.66 -9.84 7.15
N SER A 5 18.06 -10.43 6.02
CA SER A 5 19.13 -9.93 5.16
C SER A 5 18.63 -8.89 4.15
N GLY A 6 17.33 -8.60 4.15
CA GLY A 6 16.69 -7.67 3.22
C GLY A 6 16.38 -8.28 1.85
N VAL A 7 16.40 -9.62 1.73
CA VAL A 7 16.12 -10.31 0.46
C VAL A 7 14.62 -10.54 0.31
N PHE A 8 14.08 -10.22 -0.87
CA PHE A 8 12.71 -10.57 -1.23
C PHE A 8 12.62 -12.08 -1.51
N VAL A 9 11.88 -12.79 -0.66
CA VAL A 9 11.77 -14.26 -0.73
C VAL A 9 10.46 -14.74 -1.37
N GLY A 10 9.53 -13.82 -1.68
CA GLY A 10 8.27 -14.14 -2.34
C GLY A 10 7.06 -13.43 -1.72
N GLY A 11 5.87 -13.77 -2.20
CA GLY A 11 4.61 -13.19 -1.73
C GLY A 11 3.38 -13.74 -2.44
N THR A 12 2.20 -13.24 -2.06
CA THR A 12 0.91 -13.55 -2.69
C THR A 12 0.33 -12.31 -3.37
N ILE A 13 -0.44 -12.53 -4.44
CA ILE A 13 -1.19 -11.49 -5.13
C ILE A 13 -2.67 -11.85 -5.04
N SER A 14 -3.53 -10.89 -4.70
CA SER A 14 -4.96 -11.11 -4.55
C SER A 14 -5.77 -9.91 -5.08
N PRO A 15 -7.04 -10.13 -5.47
CA PRO A 15 -7.94 -9.05 -5.85
C PRO A 15 -8.03 -7.92 -4.82
N GLY A 16 -8.06 -6.68 -5.29
CA GLY A 16 -8.38 -5.52 -4.45
C GLY A 16 -9.88 -5.41 -4.15
N PHE A 17 -10.22 -4.80 -3.02
CA PHE A 17 -11.61 -4.67 -2.55
C PHE A 17 -12.50 -3.79 -3.45
N GLU A 18 -11.98 -2.69 -4.00
CA GLU A 18 -12.73 -1.88 -4.99
C GLU A 18 -13.04 -2.69 -6.26
N MET A 19 -12.07 -3.52 -6.69
CA MET A 19 -12.29 -4.41 -7.83
C MET A 19 -13.36 -5.45 -7.53
N ALA A 20 -13.40 -6.01 -6.31
CA ALA A 20 -14.42 -6.96 -5.91
C ALA A 20 -15.84 -6.37 -6.03
N LEU A 21 -16.06 -5.14 -5.52
CA LEU A 21 -17.35 -4.45 -5.65
C LEU A 21 -17.71 -4.16 -7.11
N SER A 22 -16.74 -3.70 -7.90
CA SER A 22 -16.95 -3.42 -9.33
C SER A 22 -17.33 -4.69 -10.11
N VAL A 23 -16.69 -5.83 -9.82
CA VAL A 23 -17.00 -7.12 -10.45
C VAL A 23 -18.37 -7.63 -10.03
N MET A 24 -18.74 -7.51 -8.76
CA MET A 24 -20.09 -7.89 -8.29
C MET A 24 -21.17 -7.14 -9.04
N HIS A 25 -21.01 -5.83 -9.23
CA HIS A 25 -21.93 -5.03 -10.04
C HIS A 25 -21.93 -5.46 -11.51
N ALA A 26 -20.75 -5.63 -12.12
CA ALA A 26 -20.63 -5.92 -13.55
C ALA A 26 -21.17 -7.31 -13.95
N HIS A 27 -21.15 -8.28 -13.03
CA HIS A 27 -21.50 -9.68 -13.32
C HIS A 27 -22.79 -10.15 -12.64
N THR A 28 -23.63 -9.23 -12.14
CA THR A 28 -24.95 -9.57 -11.60
C THR A 28 -26.00 -8.55 -12.04
N ALA A 29 -27.25 -8.99 -12.21
CA ALA A 29 -28.30 -8.14 -12.76
C ALA A 29 -28.86 -7.09 -11.77
N GLN A 30 -28.72 -7.30 -10.46
CA GLN A 30 -29.43 -6.53 -9.44
C GLN A 30 -28.52 -5.86 -8.40
N LEU A 31 -27.21 -6.12 -8.41
CA LEU A 31 -26.31 -5.49 -7.44
C LEU A 31 -25.98 -4.06 -7.89
N PRO A 32 -26.15 -3.05 -7.02
CA PRO A 32 -25.86 -1.66 -7.37
C PRO A 32 -24.36 -1.41 -7.50
N GLN A 33 -24.01 -0.40 -8.31
CA GLN A 33 -22.66 0.13 -8.32
C GLN A 33 -22.42 0.93 -7.03
N ILE A 34 -21.48 0.48 -6.21
CA ILE A 34 -21.14 1.11 -4.93
C ILE A 34 -19.62 1.19 -4.77
N GLY A 35 -19.16 2.24 -4.09
CA GLY A 35 -17.75 2.38 -3.67
C GLY A 35 -17.49 1.78 -2.29
N MET A 36 -16.22 1.50 -2.01
CA MET A 36 -15.78 0.96 -0.74
C MET A 36 -15.82 2.02 0.38
N GLN A 37 -16.39 1.64 1.53
CA GLN A 37 -16.39 2.42 2.77
C GLN A 37 -16.37 1.46 3.96
N LYS A 38 -15.85 1.89 5.11
CA LYS A 38 -15.91 1.09 6.35
C LYS A 38 -17.39 0.87 6.71
N PRO A 39 -17.85 -0.38 6.83
CA PRO A 39 -19.23 -0.66 7.21
C PRO A 39 -19.47 -0.31 8.68
N ALA A 40 -20.69 0.10 9.02
CA ALA A 40 -21.08 0.40 10.40
C ALA A 40 -21.34 -0.87 11.24
N SER A 41 -21.47 -2.04 10.60
CA SER A 41 -21.80 -3.32 11.23
C SER A 41 -21.11 -4.48 10.49
N VAL A 42 -21.09 -5.66 11.11
CA VAL A 42 -20.54 -6.89 10.53
C VAL A 42 -21.41 -7.48 9.42
N TYR A 43 -22.69 -7.07 9.34
CA TYR A 43 -23.62 -7.43 8.28
C TYR A 43 -24.45 -6.20 7.86
N GLY A 44 -24.99 -6.24 6.64
CA GLY A 44 -25.88 -5.20 6.13
C GLY A 44 -27.36 -5.60 6.18
N VAL A 45 -28.25 -4.61 6.31
CA VAL A 45 -29.71 -4.83 6.28
C VAL A 45 -30.34 -4.54 4.92
N ASN A 46 -29.52 -4.07 3.96
CA ASN A 46 -29.88 -3.94 2.56
C ASN A 46 -28.71 -4.40 1.67
N THR A 47 -28.97 -4.53 0.37
CA THR A 47 -28.01 -5.05 -0.61
C THR A 47 -26.68 -4.29 -0.62
N ALA A 48 -26.72 -2.95 -0.60
CA ALA A 48 -25.50 -2.14 -0.65
C ALA A 48 -24.65 -2.31 0.62
N GLU A 49 -25.28 -2.34 1.79
CA GLU A 49 -24.58 -2.60 3.05
C GLU A 49 -24.04 -4.03 3.12
N ALA A 50 -24.80 -5.03 2.66
CA ALA A 50 -24.39 -6.42 2.68
C ALA A 50 -23.17 -6.64 1.79
N MET A 51 -23.15 -6.03 0.60
CA MET A 51 -21.97 -6.03 -0.29
C MET A 51 -20.76 -5.39 0.37
N ARG A 52 -20.90 -4.19 0.97
CA ARG A 52 -19.78 -3.51 1.65
C ARG A 52 -19.25 -4.32 2.82
N ALA A 53 -20.13 -4.81 3.69
CA ALA A 53 -19.75 -5.62 4.85
C ALA A 53 -19.02 -6.89 4.41
N GLY A 54 -19.56 -7.60 3.41
CA GLY A 54 -18.94 -8.81 2.88
C GLY A 54 -17.54 -8.56 2.32
N VAL A 55 -17.37 -7.55 1.46
CA VAL A 55 -16.05 -7.23 0.88
C VAL A 55 -15.08 -6.69 1.94
N TYR A 56 -15.55 -5.89 2.90
CA TYR A 56 -14.71 -5.33 3.96
C TYR A 56 -14.11 -6.43 4.84
N TRP A 57 -14.97 -7.29 5.41
CA TRP A 57 -14.53 -8.35 6.30
C TRP A 57 -13.79 -9.47 5.57
N ALA A 58 -14.11 -9.71 4.30
CA ALA A 58 -13.30 -10.59 3.45
C ALA A 58 -11.87 -10.06 3.28
N ALA A 59 -11.67 -8.75 3.12
CA ALA A 59 -10.35 -8.16 3.02
C ALA A 59 -9.55 -8.26 4.32
N VAL A 60 -10.18 -7.97 5.47
CA VAL A 60 -9.54 -8.15 6.79
C VAL A 60 -9.12 -9.61 6.99
N GLY A 61 -10.03 -10.55 6.78
CA GLY A 61 -9.75 -11.98 6.95
C GLY A 61 -8.71 -12.53 5.97
N LEU A 62 -8.68 -12.02 4.73
CA LEU A 62 -7.65 -12.35 3.74
C LEU A 62 -6.26 -11.93 4.24
N LEU A 63 -6.12 -10.68 4.68
CA LEU A 63 -4.86 -10.13 5.19
C LEU A 63 -4.38 -10.91 6.42
N GLU A 64 -5.27 -11.15 7.38
CA GLU A 64 -4.96 -11.91 8.59
C GLU A 64 -4.53 -13.34 8.25
N THR A 65 -5.27 -14.01 7.37
CA THR A 65 -4.98 -15.39 6.97
C THR A 65 -3.64 -15.50 6.27
N ILE A 66 -3.31 -14.57 5.37
CA ILE A 66 -2.00 -14.55 4.70
C ILE A 66 -0.88 -14.37 5.72
N CYS A 67 -1.01 -13.41 6.65
CA CYS A 67 -0.01 -13.16 7.69
C CYS A 67 0.19 -14.38 8.59
N ARG A 68 -0.91 -15.01 9.03
CA ARG A 68 -0.87 -16.24 9.80
C ARG A 68 -0.22 -17.39 9.03
N LYS A 69 -0.51 -17.55 7.73
CA LYS A 69 0.14 -18.57 6.90
C LYS A 69 1.64 -18.36 6.76
N TYR A 70 2.09 -17.12 6.65
CA TYR A 70 3.52 -16.82 6.73
C TYR A 70 4.09 -17.13 8.11
N ALA A 71 3.38 -16.77 9.18
CA ALA A 71 3.84 -17.04 10.54
C ALA A 71 4.01 -18.55 10.82
N GLU A 72 3.06 -19.38 10.38
CA GLU A 72 3.13 -20.84 10.44
C GLU A 72 4.38 -21.39 9.75
N GLN A 73 4.71 -20.85 8.56
CA GLN A 73 5.89 -21.28 7.81
C GLN A 73 7.21 -20.78 8.41
N LEU A 74 7.21 -19.58 9.00
CA LEU A 74 8.39 -18.95 9.58
C LEU A 74 8.68 -19.40 11.03
N GLY A 75 7.71 -20.02 11.70
CA GLY A 75 7.78 -20.34 13.13
C GLY A 75 7.68 -19.12 14.06
N ARG A 76 7.33 -17.95 13.52
CA ARG A 76 7.18 -16.68 14.26
C ARG A 76 6.29 -15.72 13.50
N TRP A 77 5.65 -14.78 14.21
CA TRP A 77 4.90 -13.70 13.55
C TRP A 77 5.88 -12.74 12.84
N PRO A 78 5.70 -12.46 11.54
CA PRO A 78 6.51 -11.47 10.84
C PRO A 78 6.09 -10.05 11.26
N HIS A 79 6.99 -9.08 11.08
CA HIS A 79 6.61 -7.68 11.17
C HIS A 79 5.77 -7.30 9.94
N VAL A 80 4.55 -6.80 10.16
CA VAL A 80 3.55 -6.54 9.12
C VAL A 80 3.43 -5.04 8.86
N ILE A 81 3.74 -4.65 7.62
CA ILE A 81 3.60 -3.28 7.15
C ILE A 81 2.40 -3.20 6.19
N LEU A 82 1.44 -2.34 6.50
CA LEU A 82 0.31 -2.03 5.65
C LEU A 82 0.58 -0.74 4.84
N THR A 83 0.25 -0.75 3.55
CA THR A 83 0.43 0.38 2.63
C THR A 83 -0.65 0.41 1.55
N GLY A 84 -0.63 1.43 0.68
CA GLY A 84 -1.56 1.59 -0.44
C GLY A 84 -2.78 2.46 -0.10
N GLY A 85 -3.50 2.88 -1.14
CA GLY A 85 -4.57 3.88 -1.02
C GLY A 85 -5.77 3.45 -0.17
N GLY A 86 -6.11 2.15 -0.17
CA GLY A 86 -7.22 1.61 0.62
C GLY A 86 -6.87 1.24 2.06
N ALA A 87 -5.58 1.20 2.42
CA ALA A 87 -5.13 0.71 3.71
C ALA A 87 -5.64 1.53 4.91
N ALA A 88 -5.82 2.84 4.73
CA ALA A 88 -6.32 3.71 5.80
C ALA A 88 -7.69 3.28 6.34
N MET A 89 -8.49 2.59 5.52
CA MET A 89 -9.83 2.11 5.89
C MET A 89 -9.81 0.85 6.76
N PHE A 90 -8.73 0.06 6.70
CA PHE A 90 -8.63 -1.24 7.37
C PHE A 90 -7.74 -1.23 8.60
N LYS A 91 -6.86 -0.23 8.73
CA LYS A 91 -5.81 -0.19 9.75
C LYS A 91 -6.34 -0.41 11.18
N ASP A 92 -7.55 0.06 11.49
CA ASP A 92 -8.13 -0.02 12.85
C ASP A 92 -8.74 -1.39 13.15
N ASP A 93 -9.02 -2.21 12.12
CA ASP A 93 -9.61 -3.55 12.24
C ASP A 93 -8.60 -4.65 11.85
N CYS A 94 -7.32 -4.29 11.68
CA CYS A 94 -6.21 -5.20 11.39
C CYS A 94 -5.20 -5.18 12.53
N GLU A 95 -5.55 -5.78 13.67
CA GLU A 95 -4.71 -5.80 14.89
C GLU A 95 -3.34 -6.45 14.68
N PHE A 96 -3.19 -7.28 13.65
CA PHE A 96 -1.94 -7.93 13.27
C PHE A 96 -0.98 -7.03 12.47
N VAL A 97 -1.36 -5.79 12.18
CA VAL A 97 -0.53 -4.81 11.47
C VAL A 97 0.27 -3.98 12.47
N ASP A 98 1.59 -4.06 12.37
CA ASP A 98 2.49 -3.30 13.25
C ASP A 98 2.67 -1.85 12.82
N SER A 99 2.56 -1.56 11.53
CA SER A 99 2.85 -0.23 10.99
C SER A 99 2.09 0.07 9.70
N TYR A 100 1.54 1.28 9.63
CA TYR A 100 0.94 1.84 8.42
C TYR A 100 1.89 2.86 7.78
N VAL A 101 2.33 2.58 6.55
CA VAL A 101 3.26 3.43 5.79
C VAL A 101 2.66 3.74 4.41
N PRO A 102 1.88 4.82 4.24
CA PRO A 102 1.14 5.11 3.01
C PRO A 102 2.04 5.30 1.78
N ASP A 103 3.23 5.85 1.98
CA ASP A 103 4.17 6.23 0.92
C ASP A 103 5.35 5.24 0.78
N LEU A 104 5.17 3.99 1.21
CA LEU A 104 6.23 2.96 1.25
C LEU A 104 6.96 2.80 -0.10
N ALA A 105 6.20 2.68 -1.20
CA ALA A 105 6.77 2.53 -2.54
C ALA A 105 7.60 3.75 -2.96
N VAL A 106 7.10 4.97 -2.67
CA VAL A 106 7.77 6.22 -3.01
C VAL A 106 9.08 6.37 -2.21
N ARG A 107 9.07 6.02 -0.92
CA ARG A 107 10.29 5.96 -0.09
C ARG A 107 11.31 4.99 -0.68
N GLY A 108 10.87 3.80 -1.10
CA GLY A 108 11.71 2.81 -1.74
C GLY A 108 12.38 3.32 -3.01
N ILE A 109 11.61 3.98 -3.89
CA ILE A 109 12.13 4.62 -5.11
C ILE A 109 13.17 5.68 -4.78
N MET A 110 12.90 6.55 -3.79
CA MET A 110 13.84 7.58 -3.36
C MET A 110 15.17 6.98 -2.85
N ILE A 111 15.10 5.90 -2.05
CA ILE A 111 16.29 5.20 -1.55
C ILE A 111 17.07 4.55 -2.68
N ALA A 112 16.39 3.86 -3.61
CA ALA A 112 17.01 3.23 -4.76
C ALA A 112 17.71 4.27 -5.66
N TYR A 113 17.01 5.36 -5.99
CA TYR A 113 17.55 6.45 -6.77
C TYR A 113 18.78 7.08 -6.13
N LYS A 114 18.74 7.33 -4.82
CA LYS A 114 19.92 7.78 -4.08
C LYS A 114 21.06 6.79 -4.25
N LYS A 115 20.87 5.49 -3.95
CA LYS A 115 21.93 4.48 -4.11
C LYS A 115 22.54 4.42 -5.52
N THR A 116 21.75 4.68 -6.57
CA THR A 116 22.23 4.67 -7.96
C THR A 116 22.96 5.96 -8.36
N LEU A 117 22.49 7.12 -7.90
CA LEU A 117 23.19 8.39 -8.15
C LEU A 117 24.47 8.55 -7.32
N TYR A 118 24.56 7.76 -6.28
CA TYR A 118 25.60 7.82 -5.30
C TYR A 118 26.44 6.54 -5.36
N GLU A 119 27.37 6.47 -6.31
CA GLU A 119 28.63 5.79 -5.95
C GLU A 119 29.22 6.52 -4.73
N ALA A 120 29.99 5.82 -3.88
CA ALA A 120 30.46 6.36 -2.59
C ALA A 120 31.12 7.75 -2.72
N GLU A 121 31.69 8.06 -3.88
CA GLU A 121 32.31 9.34 -4.22
C GLU A 121 31.32 10.51 -4.34
N ASP A 122 30.13 10.30 -4.88
CA ASP A 122 29.13 11.36 -5.07
C ASP A 122 28.40 11.73 -3.77
N ILE A 123 28.24 10.77 -2.83
CA ILE A 123 27.70 11.06 -1.48
C ILE A 123 28.66 11.99 -0.76
N HIS A 124 29.96 11.68 -0.83
CA HIS A 124 30.99 12.48 -0.18
C HIS A 124 31.08 13.89 -0.79
N ARG A 125 30.80 14.03 -2.08
CA ARG A 125 30.77 15.32 -2.80
C ARG A 125 29.54 16.16 -2.47
N LEU A 126 28.38 15.54 -2.34
CA LEU A 126 27.12 16.20 -1.99
C LEU A 126 27.02 16.49 -0.48
N ALA A 127 27.62 15.68 0.39
CA ALA A 127 27.75 15.96 1.83
C ALA A 127 28.74 17.10 2.13
N LYS A 128 29.69 17.39 1.21
CA LYS A 128 30.63 18.52 1.32
C LYS A 128 30.10 19.84 0.73
N LYS A 129 28.96 19.84 0.05
CA LYS A 129 28.38 21.03 -0.57
C LYS A 129 27.01 21.30 0.06
N ASP A 130 27.01 22.19 1.05
CA ASP A 130 25.83 22.62 1.79
C ASP A 130 24.64 23.00 0.88
N GLY A 131 23.49 22.35 1.14
CA GLY A 131 22.14 22.86 0.88
C GLY A 131 21.66 22.88 -0.58
N PRO A 132 20.32 22.87 -0.80
CA PRO A 132 19.76 22.90 -2.15
C PRO A 132 20.09 24.23 -2.83
N SER A 133 21.06 24.20 -3.76
CA SER A 133 21.33 25.28 -4.70
C SER A 133 20.08 25.56 -5.53
N LYS A 134 19.59 26.80 -5.46
CA LYS A 134 18.47 27.34 -6.25
C LYS A 134 18.60 26.92 -7.72
N LEU A 135 17.66 26.11 -8.21
CA LEU A 135 17.43 25.98 -9.65
C LEU A 135 16.91 27.32 -10.15
N ALA A 136 17.80 28.12 -10.73
CA ALA A 136 17.42 29.31 -11.48
C ALA A 136 16.62 28.89 -12.72
N ARG A 137 15.32 29.19 -12.73
CA ARG A 137 14.53 29.24 -13.97
C ARG A 137 15.18 30.31 -14.85
N LYS A 138 15.69 29.90 -16.02
CA LYS A 138 16.01 30.86 -17.08
C LYS A 138 14.72 31.26 -17.76
N ASP A 139 14.24 32.45 -17.43
CA ASP A 139 13.30 33.20 -18.27
C ASP A 139 13.94 33.43 -19.64
N LYS A 140 13.25 33.07 -20.71
CA LYS A 140 13.60 33.49 -22.08
C LYS A 140 12.79 34.76 -22.41
N PRO A 141 13.43 35.88 -22.80
CA PRO A 141 12.72 37.09 -23.18
C PRO A 141 12.28 37.06 -24.66
N ALA A 142 11.49 38.10 -24.96
CA ALA A 142 10.55 38.31 -26.06
C ALA A 142 11.10 38.34 -27.49
N LYS A 143 10.11 38.21 -28.39
CA LYS A 143 10.06 38.49 -29.83
C LYS A 143 10.95 39.64 -30.32
N SER A 144 11.53 39.45 -31.51
CA SER A 144 11.72 40.48 -32.54
C SER A 144 11.27 39.92 -33.87
#